data_AF-A0A368V161-F1
#
_entry.id   AF-A0A368V161-F1
#
_cell.length_a   1.000
_cell.length_b   1.000
_cell.length_c   1.000
_cell.angle_alpha   90.00
_cell.angle_beta   90.00
_cell.angle_gamma   90.00
#
_symmetry.space_group_name_H-M   'P 1'
#
loop_
_entity.id
_entity.type
_entity.pdbx_description
1 polymer ?
#
loop_
_entity_poly.entity_id
_entity_poly.type
_entity_poly.pdbx_seq_one_letter_code
_entity_poly.pdbx_strand_id
1 'polypeptide(L)'
;MAEPVVLPIELIVEPATVNGAVALATEIDVQSPVSVLLPVSISVYNASAFPGHNGTVNGGTFSVAVQIGGQDLTSRLKGTIEIDAEEGAARVATLSLVLETGTFEPDDWINLPVEIDYLQNGVAFRLFTGIVDLPELSLEDQSIYLSCTDDYQSRFSAKPRSAIESIFAQSGARWSRAVFGDYETSEQFAEDLLSTIPASLDLDANGQLVLGHWFLAGYDFQFLDGEVFPDSISVEWGSRRDIINRVNVEAEYTYQFFRERRHRYIWEYPRAFEEYLESSTTLPNSEMIDKAAAADGWTLADKVFYERLPESGEYSLPGGGTTQWIISDEIRQSLAIGADFTIRKRWVQDVRESYFITVESHENVGRYGELAEQLRVSLDTSADETGFGDFESTPSGTSVTIGSDSAWATFSFAEFNGAIETAIARAGVIIQESMRQNSVGFTTLIQPALERHHFIRLSSERVTAEGKCRSFRHEINLEAGSAITEITLAVSRGEVTGGTSLSYNGLNYSEPAVPTLTLLDTKLQDYTGTVPPPGQAFEGYVGNYVSQLNNPPNPFEEKFAILAPEIAESSRNSIEYSESLTVQVETFNQPLTVNL
;
A
#
# COMPACT_ATOMS: atom_id res chain seq x y z
N MET A 1 18.59 86.48 14.86
CA MET A 1 17.72 86.03 13.76
C MET A 1 17.53 84.55 13.96
N ALA A 2 16.31 84.11 14.25
CA ALA A 2 16.00 82.70 14.41
C ALA A 2 15.86 82.09 13.01
N GLU A 3 16.68 81.09 12.69
CA GLU A 3 16.46 80.25 11.53
C GLU A 3 15.38 79.21 11.88
N PRO A 4 14.36 79.03 11.03
CA PRO A 4 13.41 77.95 11.20
C PRO A 4 14.12 76.61 10.95
N VAL A 5 14.05 75.72 11.95
CA VAL A 5 14.41 74.32 11.82
C VAL A 5 13.36 73.64 10.95
N VAL A 6 13.77 73.10 9.80
CA VAL A 6 12.90 72.32 8.92
C VAL A 6 13.04 70.85 9.30
N LEU A 7 11.95 70.25 9.76
CA LEU A 7 11.78 68.83 10.03
C LEU A 7 11.38 68.14 8.71
N PRO A 8 12.12 67.13 8.21
CA PRO A 8 11.58 66.24 7.19
C PRO A 8 10.86 65.08 7.91
N ILE A 9 9.63 65.31 8.36
CA ILE A 9 8.73 64.21 8.72
C ILE A 9 7.95 63.89 7.46
N GLU A 10 8.23 62.74 6.86
CA GLU A 10 7.45 62.22 5.74
C GLU A 10 6.41 61.24 6.31
N LEU A 11 5.14 61.67 6.29
CA LEU A 11 3.99 60.87 6.70
C LEU A 11 3.27 60.44 5.42
N ILE A 12 3.51 59.21 4.98
CA ILE A 12 2.82 58.63 3.83
C ILE A 12 1.55 57.96 4.35
N VAL A 13 0.40 58.54 3.99
CA VAL A 13 -0.93 58.05 4.36
C VAL A 13 -1.65 57.68 3.07
N GLU A 14 -1.74 56.38 2.78
CA GLU A 14 -2.48 55.89 1.61
C GLU A 14 -3.57 54.89 2.05
N PRO A 15 -4.86 55.14 1.71
CA PRO A 15 -5.44 56.30 1.03
C PRO A 15 -5.78 57.48 1.98
N ALA A 16 -5.91 58.68 1.41
CA ALA A 16 -5.96 60.01 2.04
C ALA A 16 -7.15 60.34 2.97
N THR A 17 -7.86 59.35 3.54
CA THR A 17 -8.98 59.56 4.45
C THR A 17 -8.70 58.96 5.83
N VAL A 18 -7.92 59.66 6.64
CA VAL A 18 -7.81 59.41 8.08
C VAL A 18 -8.72 60.40 8.81
N ASN A 19 -9.71 59.90 9.55
CA ASN A 19 -10.48 60.70 10.52
C ASN A 19 -9.85 60.51 11.90
N GLY A 20 -8.96 61.42 12.31
CA GLY A 20 -8.33 61.39 13.62
C GLY A 20 -7.03 62.19 13.68
N ALA A 21 -6.66 62.67 14.87
CA ALA A 21 -5.37 63.30 15.11
C ALA A 21 -4.35 62.21 15.47
N VAL A 22 -3.29 62.07 14.68
CA VAL A 22 -2.12 61.26 15.04
C VAL A 22 -1.22 62.13 15.91
N ALA A 23 -1.05 61.76 17.18
CA ALA A 23 -0.12 62.43 18.09
C ALA A 23 0.90 61.41 18.61
N LEU A 24 2.20 61.71 18.40
CA LEU A 24 3.30 60.99 19.02
C LEU A 24 3.53 61.57 20.42
N ALA A 25 3.38 60.76 21.47
CA ALA A 25 3.82 61.13 22.81
C ALA A 25 5.31 60.79 22.97
N THR A 26 6.18 61.55 22.30
CA THR A 26 7.63 61.42 22.52
C THR A 26 8.15 62.68 23.21
N GLU A 27 8.55 62.54 24.47
CA GLU A 27 9.35 63.54 25.18
C GLU A 27 10.83 63.20 24.98
N ILE A 28 11.58 64.06 24.29
CA ILE A 28 13.03 63.95 24.11
C ILE A 28 13.69 65.06 24.91
N ASP A 29 14.24 64.74 26.08
CA ASP A 29 15.06 65.67 26.85
C ASP A 29 16.52 65.57 26.38
N VAL A 30 17.01 66.61 25.69
CA VAL A 30 18.37 66.66 25.14
C VAL A 30 19.19 67.67 25.95
N GLN A 31 19.99 67.20 26.90
CA GLN A 31 20.79 68.09 27.76
C GLN A 31 22.09 68.64 27.12
N SER A 32 22.40 68.33 25.85
CA SER A 32 23.48 68.98 25.06
C SER A 32 23.50 68.45 23.61
N PRO A 33 24.04 69.19 22.62
CA PRO A 33 23.86 68.84 21.21
C PRO A 33 24.69 67.61 20.83
N VAL A 34 24.04 66.44 20.83
CA VAL A 34 24.52 65.23 20.18
C VAL A 34 23.39 64.74 19.28
N SER A 35 23.72 64.50 18.02
CA SER A 35 22.82 63.89 17.04
C SER A 35 22.44 62.49 17.51
N VAL A 36 21.18 62.28 17.88
CA VAL A 36 20.60 60.94 18.05
C VAL A 36 19.75 60.68 16.81
N LEU A 37 20.16 59.71 16.01
CA LEU A 37 19.38 59.15 14.91
C LEU A 37 18.48 58.06 15.50
N LEU A 38 17.16 58.24 15.42
CA LEU A 38 16.21 57.15 15.64
C LEU A 38 15.65 56.76 14.27
N PRO A 39 16.01 55.58 13.72
CA PRO A 39 15.43 55.09 12.48
C PRO A 39 14.05 54.51 12.78
N VAL A 40 13.04 55.36 12.91
CA VAL A 40 11.65 54.91 13.09
C VAL A 40 10.90 55.12 11.79
N SER A 41 10.53 54.01 11.14
CA SER A 41 9.56 53.99 10.05
C SER A 41 8.19 53.62 10.64
N ILE A 42 7.13 54.34 10.29
CA ILE A 42 5.77 54.05 10.72
C ILE A 42 4.93 53.84 9.47
N SER A 43 4.56 52.60 9.19
CA SER A 43 3.63 52.24 8.11
C SER A 43 2.23 52.12 8.69
N VAL A 44 1.27 52.90 8.15
CA VAL A 44 -0.13 52.86 8.55
C VAL A 44 -0.93 52.22 7.42
N TYR A 45 -1.53 51.06 7.67
CA TYR A 45 -2.30 50.31 6.68
C TYR A 45 -3.79 50.56 6.84
N ASN A 46 -4.52 50.65 5.72
CA ASN A 46 -5.97 50.77 5.76
C ASN A 46 -6.62 49.42 6.01
N ALA A 47 -7.22 49.24 7.19
CA ALA A 47 -7.93 48.03 7.58
C ALA A 47 -9.08 47.62 6.63
N SER A 48 -9.64 48.57 5.87
CA SER A 48 -10.71 48.28 4.90
C SER A 48 -10.24 47.58 3.63
N ALA A 49 -8.92 47.47 3.43
CA ALA A 49 -8.33 46.78 2.28
C ALA A 49 -8.17 45.27 2.51
N PHE A 50 -8.37 44.76 3.74
CA PHE A 50 -8.14 43.36 4.08
C PHE A 50 -9.43 42.52 4.02
N PRO A 51 -9.41 41.32 3.42
CA PRO A 51 -10.57 40.44 3.28
C PRO A 51 -10.89 39.80 4.64
N GLY A 52 -12.18 39.67 4.96
CA GLY A 52 -12.68 39.28 6.29
C GLY A 52 -12.97 40.46 7.22
N HIS A 53 -12.48 41.67 6.90
CA HIS A 53 -12.92 42.91 7.51
C HIS A 53 -13.91 43.61 6.56
N ASN A 54 -15.21 43.33 6.70
CA ASN A 54 -16.30 43.90 5.88
C ASN A 54 -16.30 45.44 5.85
N GLY A 55 -15.43 46.06 5.04
CA GLY A 55 -15.49 47.42 4.50
C GLY A 55 -15.92 48.56 5.45
N THR A 56 -15.78 48.41 6.76
CA THR A 56 -16.28 49.39 7.72
C THR A 56 -15.14 50.35 8.03
N VAL A 57 -15.38 51.65 7.84
CA VAL A 57 -14.44 52.76 8.01
C VAL A 57 -13.96 52.92 9.48
N ASN A 58 -14.53 52.15 10.39
CA ASN A 58 -14.04 51.96 11.74
C ASN A 58 -13.26 50.64 11.74
N GLY A 59 -11.94 50.68 11.92
CA GLY A 59 -11.13 49.48 12.15
C GLY A 59 -11.86 48.59 13.15
N GLY A 60 -12.18 47.36 12.74
CA GLY A 60 -13.06 46.48 13.50
C GLY A 60 -12.49 46.31 14.91
N THR A 61 -13.25 46.69 15.93
CA THR A 61 -12.91 46.32 17.30
C THR A 61 -12.98 44.81 17.38
N PHE A 62 -11.83 44.16 17.52
CA PHE A 62 -11.77 42.74 17.81
C PHE A 62 -11.70 42.53 19.33
N SER A 63 -12.11 41.34 19.75
CA SER A 63 -11.90 40.84 21.10
C SER A 63 -11.61 39.35 21.03
N VAL A 64 -11.16 38.76 22.12
CA VAL A 64 -10.94 37.32 22.25
C VAL A 64 -11.80 36.83 23.39
N ALA A 65 -12.30 35.60 23.30
CA ALA A 65 -12.89 34.88 24.42
C ALA A 65 -12.08 33.61 24.69
N VAL A 66 -11.76 33.36 25.96
CA VAL A 66 -11.01 32.17 26.40
C VAL A 66 -11.77 31.47 27.50
N GLN A 67 -12.07 30.19 27.28
CA GLN A 67 -12.65 29.31 28.29
C GLN A 67 -11.64 28.22 28.67
N ILE A 68 -11.44 28.03 29.98
CA ILE A 68 -10.57 26.99 30.53
C ILE A 68 -11.33 26.23 31.61
N GLY A 69 -11.37 24.89 31.53
CA GLY A 69 -12.12 24.07 32.47
C GLY A 69 -13.63 24.35 32.47
N GLY A 70 -14.16 24.89 31.36
CA GLY A 70 -15.55 25.34 31.23
C GLY A 70 -15.86 26.68 31.91
N GLN A 71 -14.85 27.41 32.40
CA GLN A 71 -15.01 28.76 32.96
C GLN A 71 -14.48 29.80 31.97
N ASP A 72 -15.21 30.90 31.82
CA ASP A 72 -14.75 32.06 31.05
C ASP A 72 -13.69 32.85 31.84
N LEU A 73 -12.45 32.85 31.34
CA LEU A 73 -11.31 33.53 31.94
C LEU A 73 -10.84 34.74 31.12
N THR A 74 -11.66 35.19 30.17
CA THR A 74 -11.32 36.25 29.20
C THR A 74 -10.82 37.53 29.88
N SER A 75 -11.45 37.96 30.96
CA SER A 75 -11.08 39.20 31.66
C SER A 75 -9.71 39.15 32.35
N ARG A 76 -9.07 37.97 32.41
CA ARG A 76 -7.78 37.74 33.05
C ARG A 76 -6.64 37.65 32.03
N LEU A 77 -6.93 37.67 30.73
CA LEU A 77 -5.91 37.61 29.69
C LEU A 77 -4.97 38.81 29.75
N LYS A 78 -3.68 38.55 29.54
CA LYS A 78 -2.63 39.58 29.40
C LYS A 78 -1.62 39.19 28.32
N GLY A 79 -0.90 40.18 27.81
CA GLY A 79 0.18 39.97 26.83
C GLY A 79 -0.34 39.45 25.48
N THR A 80 0.35 38.44 24.96
CA THR A 80 0.11 37.87 23.63
C THR A 80 -0.51 36.48 23.74
N ILE A 81 -1.47 36.20 22.85
CA ILE A 81 -1.96 34.86 22.58
C ILE A 81 -1.36 34.42 21.25
N GLU A 82 -0.75 33.24 21.24
CA GLU A 82 -0.18 32.66 20.03
C GLU A 82 -0.79 31.31 19.76
N ILE A 83 -1.15 31.04 18.51
CA ILE A 83 -1.68 29.75 18.09
C ILE A 83 -0.90 29.34 16.85
N ASP A 84 -0.13 28.26 16.98
CA ASP A 84 0.69 27.69 15.92
C ASP A 84 0.07 26.38 15.44
N ALA A 85 0.00 26.23 14.12
CA ALA A 85 -0.50 25.05 13.47
C ALA A 85 0.41 24.70 12.29
N GLU A 86 1.11 23.58 12.39
CA GLU A 86 1.92 23.00 11.31
C GLU A 86 1.29 21.70 10.78
N GLU A 87 1.44 21.45 9.49
CA GLU A 87 0.98 20.24 8.78
C GLU A 87 1.60 18.99 9.40
N GLY A 88 0.77 18.04 9.84
CA GLY A 88 1.22 16.80 10.46
C GLY A 88 1.68 16.94 11.92
N ALA A 89 1.46 18.10 12.55
CA ALA A 89 1.77 18.36 13.94
C ALA A 89 0.54 18.80 14.75
N ALA A 90 0.61 18.58 16.07
CA ALA A 90 -0.38 19.09 16.99
C ALA A 90 -0.45 20.62 16.91
N ARG A 91 -1.66 21.19 16.87
CA ARG A 91 -1.86 22.63 17.05
C ARG A 91 -1.50 22.98 18.49
N VAL A 92 -0.72 24.03 18.67
CA VAL A 92 -0.28 24.52 19.98
C VAL A 92 -0.82 25.92 20.19
N ALA A 93 -1.34 26.19 21.38
CA ALA A 93 -1.73 27.53 21.79
C ALA A 93 -1.00 27.95 23.06
N THR A 94 -0.57 29.21 23.11
CA THR A 94 0.06 29.79 24.30
C THR A 94 -0.66 31.08 24.69
N LEU A 95 -0.87 31.26 25.99
CA LEU A 95 -1.55 32.44 26.54
C LEU A 95 -1.14 32.68 27.99
N SER A 96 -1.31 33.92 28.46
CA SER A 96 -1.05 34.29 29.85
C SER A 96 -2.31 34.80 30.55
N LEU A 97 -2.51 34.38 31.80
CA LEU A 97 -3.60 34.84 32.66
C LEU A 97 -3.05 35.48 33.92
N VAL A 98 -3.61 36.62 34.32
CA VAL A 98 -3.41 37.18 35.66
C VAL A 98 -4.05 36.24 36.68
N LEU A 99 -3.34 35.93 37.76
CA LEU A 99 -3.86 35.10 38.85
C LEU A 99 -4.66 35.95 39.85
N GLU A 100 -5.75 35.37 40.35
CA GLU A 100 -6.43 35.95 41.50
C GLU A 100 -5.61 35.72 42.78
N THR A 101 -5.80 36.58 43.77
CA THR A 101 -5.13 36.42 45.07
C THR A 101 -5.61 35.13 45.76
N GLY A 102 -4.69 34.22 46.05
CA GLY A 102 -5.04 32.95 46.71
C GLY A 102 -3.89 31.94 46.68
N THR A 103 -4.22 30.69 47.04
CA THR A 103 -3.32 29.55 46.86
C THR A 103 -3.34 29.11 45.40
N PHE A 104 -2.16 28.85 44.84
CA PHE A 104 -1.99 28.33 43.50
C PHE A 104 -1.48 26.89 43.56
N GLU A 105 -2.17 25.97 42.89
CA GLU A 105 -1.75 24.58 42.72
C GLU A 105 -1.59 24.32 41.20
N PRO A 106 -0.36 24.12 40.70
CA PRO A 106 -0.13 23.90 39.26
C PRO A 106 -0.87 22.70 38.69
N ASP A 107 -0.97 21.61 39.46
CA ASP A 107 -1.57 20.35 39.01
C ASP A 107 -3.07 20.48 38.72
N ASP A 108 -3.76 21.47 39.32
CA ASP A 108 -5.18 21.74 39.07
C ASP A 108 -5.45 22.28 37.66
N TRP A 109 -4.40 22.74 36.94
CA TRP A 109 -4.53 23.32 35.60
C TRP A 109 -4.27 22.32 34.48
N ILE A 110 -3.50 21.26 34.74
CA ILE A 110 -3.12 20.27 33.72
C ILE A 110 -4.37 19.53 33.25
N ASN A 111 -4.46 19.28 31.94
CA ASN A 111 -5.55 18.55 31.30
C ASN A 111 -6.93 19.24 31.41
N LEU A 112 -6.97 20.53 31.76
CA LEU A 112 -8.20 21.31 31.65
C LEU A 112 -8.50 21.61 30.17
N PRO A 113 -9.76 21.44 29.71
CA PRO A 113 -10.13 21.80 28.35
C PRO A 113 -10.00 23.29 28.11
N VAL A 114 -9.50 23.68 26.94
CA VAL A 114 -9.28 25.07 26.51
C VAL A 114 -10.00 25.33 25.19
N GLU A 115 -10.75 26.42 25.14
CA GLU A 115 -11.32 26.96 23.91
C GLU A 115 -10.93 28.44 23.76
N ILE A 116 -10.44 28.81 22.58
CA ILE A 116 -10.05 30.18 22.24
C ILE A 116 -10.84 30.62 21.01
N ASP A 117 -11.64 31.68 21.16
CA ASP A 117 -12.45 32.25 20.09
C ASP A 117 -12.02 33.68 19.79
N TYR A 118 -11.85 33.99 18.50
CA TYR A 118 -11.70 35.36 18.00
C TYR A 118 -13.07 35.97 17.72
N LEU A 119 -13.34 37.13 18.31
CA LEU A 119 -14.60 37.83 18.19
C LEU A 119 -14.44 39.05 17.29
N GLN A 120 -15.19 39.06 16.19
CA GLN A 120 -15.18 40.16 15.24
C GLN A 120 -16.62 40.52 14.86
N ASN A 121 -16.99 41.80 15.07
CA ASN A 121 -18.33 42.30 14.72
C ASN A 121 -19.48 41.47 15.31
N GLY A 122 -19.28 40.88 16.49
CA GLY A 122 -20.27 40.03 17.17
C GLY A 122 -20.35 38.58 16.66
N VAL A 123 -19.47 38.18 15.72
CA VAL A 123 -19.31 36.79 15.27
C VAL A 123 -18.10 36.17 15.98
N ALA A 124 -18.26 34.94 16.47
CA ALA A 124 -17.18 34.16 17.07
C ALA A 124 -16.60 33.20 16.04
N PHE A 125 -15.26 33.17 15.96
CA PHE A 125 -14.49 32.24 15.16
C PHE A 125 -13.61 31.41 16.10
N ARG A 126 -13.79 30.10 16.10
CA ARG A 126 -12.96 29.18 16.87
C ARG A 126 -11.54 29.20 16.31
N LEU A 127 -10.55 29.51 17.14
CA LEU A 127 -9.13 29.42 16.76
C LEU A 127 -8.46 28.16 17.29
N PHE A 128 -8.86 27.72 18.49
CA PHE A 128 -8.23 26.59 19.17
C PHE A 128 -9.21 25.84 20.07
N THR A 129 -9.14 24.50 20.03
CA THR A 129 -9.78 23.59 20.97
C THR A 129 -8.75 22.55 21.40
N GLY A 130 -8.53 22.40 22.71
CA GLY A 130 -7.50 21.50 23.22
C GLY A 130 -7.52 21.36 24.73
N ILE A 131 -6.37 21.06 25.29
CA ILE A 131 -6.15 20.94 26.73
C ILE A 131 -4.89 21.72 27.15
N VAL A 132 -4.83 22.12 28.42
CA VAL A 132 -3.60 22.63 29.03
C VAL A 132 -2.61 21.48 29.18
N ASP A 133 -1.43 21.62 28.58
CA ASP A 133 -0.32 20.67 28.71
C ASP A 133 0.60 21.09 29.85
N LEU A 134 1.07 22.35 29.82
CA LEU A 134 2.05 22.86 30.77
C LEU A 134 1.67 24.24 31.32
N PRO A 135 1.38 24.33 32.63
CA PRO A 135 1.26 25.60 33.35
C PRO A 135 2.60 26.06 33.94
N GLU A 136 3.00 27.31 33.66
CA GLU A 136 4.18 27.96 34.23
C GLU A 136 3.81 29.19 35.07
N LEU A 137 4.22 29.20 36.34
CA LEU A 137 3.92 30.30 37.26
C LEU A 137 4.99 31.40 37.20
N SER A 138 4.57 32.64 36.95
CA SER A 138 5.38 33.85 37.15
C SER A 138 4.99 34.54 38.46
N LEU A 139 5.91 34.52 39.43
CA LEU A 139 5.73 35.18 40.72
C LEU A 139 5.94 36.70 40.64
N GLU A 140 6.75 37.17 39.70
CA GLU A 140 7.02 38.60 39.50
C GLU A 140 5.77 39.33 39.01
N ASP A 141 5.07 38.72 38.06
CA ASP A 141 3.89 39.29 37.42
C ASP A 141 2.55 38.84 38.03
N GLN A 142 2.59 37.92 39.00
CA GLN A 142 1.41 37.22 39.52
C GLN A 142 0.52 36.67 38.38
N SER A 143 1.15 35.98 37.42
CA SER A 143 0.48 35.41 36.27
C SER A 143 0.89 33.97 36.02
N ILE A 144 0.06 33.27 35.27
CA ILE A 144 0.33 31.93 34.76
C ILE A 144 0.45 32.00 33.24
N TYR A 145 1.50 31.40 32.71
CA TYR A 145 1.67 31.11 31.29
C TYR A 145 1.19 29.68 31.03
N LEU A 146 0.38 29.48 30.00
CA LEU A 146 -0.20 28.19 29.65
C LEU A 146 0.25 27.79 28.26
N SER A 147 0.89 26.63 28.14
CA SER A 147 1.05 25.92 26.88
C SER A 147 -0.06 24.88 26.74
N CYS A 148 -0.76 24.91 25.62
CA CYS A 148 -1.92 24.08 25.33
C CYS A 148 -1.70 23.29 24.04
N THR A 149 -2.22 22.06 23.97
CA THR A 149 -2.17 21.19 22.79
C THR A 149 -3.58 20.76 22.38
N ASP A 150 -3.82 20.57 21.08
CA ASP A 150 -5.06 19.98 20.56
C ASP A 150 -5.19 18.47 20.84
N ASP A 151 -4.16 17.86 21.43
CA ASP A 151 -4.09 16.45 21.82
C ASP A 151 -4.24 15.49 20.61
N TYR A 152 -3.65 15.88 19.47
CA TYR A 152 -3.69 15.14 18.19
C TYR A 152 -3.51 13.62 18.36
N GLN A 153 -2.44 13.16 19.02
CA GLN A 153 -2.11 11.74 19.13
C GLN A 153 -3.19 10.91 19.87
N SER A 154 -3.72 11.44 20.98
CA SER A 154 -4.76 10.74 21.75
C SER A 154 -6.07 10.66 20.96
N ARG A 155 -6.36 11.63 20.09
CA ARG A 155 -7.54 11.62 19.21
C ARG A 155 -7.49 10.50 18.16
N PHE A 156 -6.30 10.06 17.75
CA PHE A 156 -6.12 8.87 16.90
C PHE A 156 -6.23 7.57 17.67
N SER A 157 -5.52 7.49 18.81
CA SER A 157 -5.43 6.28 19.64
C SER A 157 -6.81 5.77 20.08
N ALA A 158 -7.78 6.67 20.25
CA ALA A 158 -9.14 6.32 20.66
C ALA A 158 -10.05 5.77 19.54
N LYS A 159 -9.62 5.76 18.26
CA LYS A 159 -10.48 5.37 17.13
C LYS A 159 -10.35 3.89 16.76
N PRO A 160 -11.47 3.19 16.48
CA PRO A 160 -11.42 1.87 15.86
C PRO A 160 -11.02 1.97 14.39
N ARG A 161 -10.46 0.88 13.84
CA ARG A 161 -10.07 0.75 12.43
C ARG A 161 -11.12 1.27 11.44
N SER A 162 -12.38 0.88 11.61
CA SER A 162 -13.47 1.27 10.71
C SER A 162 -13.73 2.78 10.68
N ALA A 163 -13.46 3.49 11.79
CA ALA A 163 -13.59 4.93 11.86
C ALA A 163 -12.45 5.62 11.07
N ILE A 164 -11.24 5.05 11.12
CA ILE A 164 -10.12 5.53 10.30
C ILE A 164 -10.39 5.25 8.82
N GLU A 165 -10.79 4.04 8.45
CA GLU A 165 -11.16 3.71 7.06
C GLU A 165 -12.24 4.65 6.51
N SER A 166 -13.18 5.09 7.35
CA SER A 166 -14.21 6.07 6.96
C SER A 166 -13.64 7.44 6.60
N ILE A 167 -12.55 7.88 7.26
CA ILE A 167 -11.86 9.14 6.94
C ILE A 167 -11.20 9.06 5.56
N PHE A 168 -10.63 7.91 5.21
CA PHE A 168 -9.91 7.68 3.95
C PHE A 168 -10.77 7.10 2.82
N ALA A 169 -12.06 6.85 3.05
CA ALA A 169 -12.91 6.09 2.11
C ALA A 169 -13.00 6.69 0.70
N GLN A 170 -12.78 7.99 0.54
CA GLN A 170 -12.85 8.71 -0.74
C GLN A 170 -11.49 9.23 -1.22
N SER A 171 -10.40 8.93 -0.52
CA SER A 171 -9.07 9.46 -0.85
C SER A 171 -8.28 8.59 -1.82
N GLY A 172 -8.70 7.34 -2.01
CA GLY A 172 -7.93 6.35 -2.78
C GLY A 172 -6.73 5.77 -2.02
N ALA A 173 -6.63 6.00 -0.71
CA ALA A 173 -5.60 5.40 0.13
C ALA A 173 -5.64 3.87 0.10
N ARG A 174 -4.46 3.27 0.19
CA ARG A 174 -4.24 1.84 0.03
C ARG A 174 -3.50 1.31 1.25
N TRP A 175 -3.84 0.09 1.63
CA TRP A 175 -3.13 -0.61 2.69
C TRP A 175 -2.91 -2.06 2.27
N SER A 176 -1.68 -2.54 2.48
CA SER A 176 -1.32 -3.94 2.28
C SER A 176 -0.37 -4.38 3.38
N ARG A 177 -0.71 -5.51 4.02
CA ARG A 177 0.15 -6.15 5.01
C ARG A 177 1.53 -6.51 4.45
N ALA A 178 1.63 -6.81 3.16
CA ALA A 178 2.91 -7.12 2.52
C ALA A 178 3.86 -5.92 2.44
N VAL A 179 3.31 -4.69 2.49
CA VAL A 179 4.06 -3.44 2.40
C VAL A 179 4.38 -2.88 3.78
N PHE A 180 3.41 -2.89 4.70
CA PHE A 180 3.53 -2.26 6.01
C PHE A 180 3.77 -3.24 7.17
N GLY A 181 3.53 -4.54 6.95
CA GLY A 181 3.49 -5.53 8.01
C GLY A 181 2.18 -5.46 8.81
N ASP A 182 2.20 -6.06 9.99
CA ASP A 182 1.14 -5.88 10.98
C ASP A 182 1.29 -4.51 11.67
N TYR A 183 0.17 -3.81 11.87
CA TYR A 183 0.15 -2.60 12.69
C TYR A 183 -0.27 -2.93 14.12
N GLU A 184 0.30 -2.21 15.10
CA GLU A 184 0.00 -2.38 16.52
C GLU A 184 -0.97 -1.32 17.04
N THR A 185 -0.98 -0.14 16.42
CA THR A 185 -1.79 1.01 16.85
C THR A 185 -2.67 1.55 15.73
N SER A 186 -3.76 2.21 16.11
CA SER A 186 -4.65 2.90 15.18
C SER A 186 -3.94 4.06 14.47
N GLU A 187 -2.98 4.71 15.14
CA GLU A 187 -2.14 5.77 14.57
C GLU A 187 -1.26 5.24 13.44
N GLN A 188 -0.55 4.14 13.66
CA GLN A 188 0.27 3.49 12.64
C GLN A 188 -0.56 3.13 11.39
N PHE A 189 -1.76 2.59 11.58
CA PHE A 189 -2.65 2.28 10.46
C PHE A 189 -3.10 3.53 9.67
N ALA A 190 -3.32 4.66 10.35
CA ALA A 190 -3.65 5.92 9.69
C ALA A 190 -2.43 6.51 8.95
N GLU A 191 -1.24 6.42 9.52
CA GLU A 191 0.03 6.83 8.91
C GLU A 191 0.35 5.98 7.67
N ASP A 192 0.15 4.66 7.73
CA ASP A 192 0.31 3.75 6.60
C ASP A 192 -0.59 4.20 5.43
N LEU A 193 -1.88 4.45 5.71
CA LEU A 193 -2.83 4.95 4.70
C LEU A 193 -2.41 6.31 4.14
N LEU A 194 -2.04 7.25 5.01
CA LEU A 194 -1.61 8.60 4.62
C LEU A 194 -0.35 8.55 3.74
N SER A 195 0.56 7.61 3.98
CA SER A 195 1.77 7.42 3.18
C SER A 195 1.51 6.99 1.73
N THR A 196 0.26 6.65 1.37
CA THR A 196 -0.14 6.22 0.02
C THR A 196 -0.96 7.26 -0.75
N ILE A 197 -1.25 8.42 -0.16
CA ILE A 197 -1.92 9.54 -0.82
C ILE A 197 -1.19 10.86 -0.58
N PRO A 198 -1.24 11.81 -1.53
CA PRO A 198 -0.66 13.13 -1.33
C PRO A 198 -1.58 14.05 -0.53
N ALA A 199 -1.64 13.80 0.78
CA ALA A 199 -2.45 14.56 1.71
C ALA A 199 -1.79 14.60 3.09
N SER A 200 -2.25 15.52 3.94
CA SER A 200 -2.06 15.45 5.39
C SER A 200 -3.39 15.20 6.08
N LEU A 201 -3.31 14.78 7.33
CA LEU A 201 -4.44 14.64 8.21
C LEU A 201 -4.16 15.48 9.45
N ASP A 202 -5.03 16.46 9.72
CA ASP A 202 -4.83 17.44 10.79
C ASP A 202 -6.12 17.63 11.58
N LEU A 203 -6.04 18.17 12.80
CA LEU A 203 -7.20 18.67 13.52
C LEU A 203 -7.54 20.11 13.08
N ASP A 204 -8.82 20.38 12.81
CA ASP A 204 -9.33 21.75 12.64
C ASP A 204 -9.44 22.47 13.99
N ALA A 205 -9.80 23.76 13.98
CA ALA A 205 -9.96 24.55 15.20
C ALA A 205 -11.00 23.97 16.18
N ASN A 206 -11.94 23.15 15.69
CA ASN A 206 -12.98 22.50 16.48
C ASN A 206 -12.55 21.12 17.03
N GLY A 207 -11.31 20.69 16.76
CA GLY A 207 -10.81 19.37 17.16
C GLY A 207 -11.36 18.21 16.34
N GLN A 208 -11.77 18.46 15.09
CA GLN A 208 -12.20 17.43 14.13
C GLN A 208 -11.05 17.06 13.19
N LEU A 209 -10.89 15.76 12.90
CA LEU A 209 -9.91 15.30 11.91
C LEU A 209 -10.37 15.65 10.50
N VAL A 210 -9.50 16.32 9.75
CA VAL A 210 -9.75 16.76 8.38
C VAL A 210 -8.57 16.34 7.50
N LEU A 211 -8.89 15.65 6.40
CA LEU A 211 -7.92 15.27 5.38
C LEU A 211 -7.72 16.44 4.40
N GLY A 212 -6.49 16.96 4.32
CA GLY A 212 -6.12 18.07 3.43
C GLY A 212 -5.20 17.62 2.29
N HIS A 213 -5.71 17.62 1.07
CA HIS A 213 -4.94 17.26 -0.13
C HIS A 213 -3.84 18.28 -0.44
N TRP A 214 -2.65 17.82 -0.85
CA TRP A 214 -1.51 18.68 -1.20
C TRP A 214 -1.72 19.48 -2.49
N PHE A 215 -2.66 19.06 -3.32
CA PHE A 215 -2.98 19.70 -4.58
C PHE A 215 -4.50 19.76 -4.79
N LEU A 216 -4.99 20.93 -5.23
CA LEU A 216 -6.37 21.17 -5.66
C LEU A 216 -6.36 22.04 -6.92
N ALA A 217 -7.38 21.91 -7.76
CA ALA A 217 -7.50 22.68 -9.01
C ALA A 217 -7.93 24.16 -8.81
N GLY A 218 -8.06 24.61 -7.56
CA GLY A 218 -8.46 25.96 -7.18
C GLY A 218 -7.94 26.31 -5.79
N TYR A 219 -8.30 27.49 -5.29
CA TYR A 219 -7.89 28.00 -3.98
C TYR A 219 -9.11 28.39 -3.15
N ASP A 220 -8.98 28.23 -1.83
CA ASP A 220 -9.98 28.64 -0.83
C ASP A 220 -9.79 30.12 -0.44
N PHE A 221 -8.54 30.59 -0.40
CA PHE A 221 -8.18 31.98 -0.10
C PHE A 221 -7.31 32.60 -1.19
N GLN A 222 -7.52 33.89 -1.43
CA GLN A 222 -6.65 34.72 -2.27
C GLN A 222 -6.21 35.93 -1.47
N PHE A 223 -4.91 36.24 -1.54
CA PHE A 223 -4.31 37.43 -0.96
C PHE A 223 -3.67 38.29 -2.05
N LEU A 224 -4.03 39.57 -2.08
CA LEU A 224 -3.51 40.62 -2.96
C LEU A 224 -2.52 41.52 -2.22
N ASP A 225 -1.79 42.39 -2.93
CA ASP A 225 -0.79 43.30 -2.34
C ASP A 225 -1.33 44.17 -1.19
N GLY A 226 -2.58 44.63 -1.29
CA GLY A 226 -3.20 45.45 -0.24
C GLY A 226 -3.59 44.67 1.02
N GLU A 227 -3.45 43.35 1.00
CA GLU A 227 -3.95 42.42 2.01
C GLU A 227 -2.80 41.72 2.76
N VAL A 228 -1.56 42.05 2.41
CA VAL A 228 -0.33 41.43 2.94
C VAL A 228 0.63 42.52 3.37
N PHE A 229 1.38 42.30 4.46
CA PHE A 229 2.43 43.24 4.85
C PHE A 229 3.59 43.18 3.83
N PRO A 230 3.93 44.28 3.14
CA PRO A 230 4.83 44.25 1.98
C PRO A 230 6.24 43.70 2.25
N ASP A 231 6.75 43.88 3.47
CA ASP A 231 8.09 43.46 3.89
C ASP A 231 8.10 42.06 4.55
N SER A 232 6.95 41.38 4.63
CA SER A 232 6.83 40.03 5.22
C SER A 232 6.99 38.90 4.21
N ILE A 233 6.91 39.19 2.90
CA ILE A 233 6.92 38.16 1.86
C ILE A 233 8.32 37.54 1.78
N SER A 234 8.40 36.23 1.97
CA SER A 234 9.60 35.41 1.87
C SER A 234 9.37 34.23 0.94
N VAL A 235 10.42 33.82 0.24
CA VAL A 235 10.41 32.66 -0.66
C VAL A 235 11.64 31.82 -0.36
N GLU A 236 11.44 30.57 0.03
CA GLU A 236 12.53 29.62 0.22
C GLU A 236 12.43 28.49 -0.80
N TRP A 237 13.57 28.17 -1.40
CA TRP A 237 13.64 27.15 -2.43
C TRP A 237 14.06 25.82 -1.81
N GLY A 238 13.36 24.76 -2.21
CA GLY A 238 13.76 23.40 -1.86
C GLY A 238 15.18 23.11 -2.34
N SER A 239 15.98 22.47 -1.49
CA SER A 239 17.32 22.02 -1.85
C SER A 239 17.22 20.83 -2.80
N ARG A 240 18.07 20.82 -3.85
CA ARG A 240 18.18 19.67 -4.76
C ARG A 240 18.44 18.36 -4.02
N ARG A 241 19.15 18.39 -2.90
CA ARG A 241 19.51 17.18 -2.14
C ARG A 241 18.31 16.49 -1.50
N ASP A 242 17.23 17.24 -1.30
CA ASP A 242 16.02 16.78 -0.62
C ASP A 242 14.92 16.41 -1.63
N ILE A 243 15.25 16.45 -2.94
CA ILE A 243 14.38 16.01 -4.03
C ILE A 243 14.60 14.52 -4.30
N ILE A 244 13.52 13.76 -4.40
CA ILE A 244 13.49 12.36 -4.84
C ILE A 244 12.63 12.32 -6.11
N ASN A 245 13.21 11.92 -7.22
CA ASN A 245 12.52 11.86 -8.52
C ASN A 245 12.41 10.44 -9.09
N ARG A 246 12.96 9.46 -8.37
CA ARG A 246 12.87 8.04 -8.68
C ARG A 246 12.77 7.22 -7.40
N VAL A 247 11.93 6.20 -7.40
CA VAL A 247 11.85 5.18 -6.35
C VAL A 247 11.88 3.82 -7.02
N ASN A 248 12.86 3.01 -6.63
CA ASN A 248 13.00 1.64 -7.11
C ASN A 248 12.29 0.71 -6.12
N VAL A 249 11.21 0.08 -6.56
CA VAL A 249 10.45 -0.90 -5.79
C VAL A 249 10.90 -2.29 -6.20
N GLU A 250 11.46 -3.04 -5.25
CA GLU A 250 11.79 -4.45 -5.38
C GLU A 250 10.68 -5.26 -4.71
N ALA A 251 9.85 -5.92 -5.51
CA ALA A 251 8.75 -6.75 -5.04
C ALA A 251 9.09 -8.23 -5.26
N GLU A 252 9.22 -8.99 -4.17
CA GLU A 252 9.37 -10.44 -4.19
C GLU A 252 8.04 -11.10 -3.83
N TYR A 253 7.66 -12.09 -4.63
CA TYR A 253 6.49 -12.91 -4.38
C TYR A 253 6.85 -14.39 -4.40
N THR A 254 6.64 -15.04 -3.26
CA THR A 254 6.87 -16.48 -3.10
C THR A 254 5.55 -17.19 -2.90
N TYR A 255 5.33 -18.25 -3.67
CA TYR A 255 4.17 -19.12 -3.57
C TYR A 255 4.51 -20.52 -4.07
N GLN A 256 3.57 -21.46 -3.92
CA GLN A 256 3.79 -22.87 -4.25
C GLN A 256 2.68 -23.42 -5.14
N PHE A 257 3.06 -24.36 -6.00
CA PHE A 257 2.13 -25.28 -6.65
C PHE A 257 2.22 -26.64 -5.98
N PHE A 258 1.14 -27.08 -5.38
CA PHE A 258 0.92 -28.48 -5.05
C PHE A 258 0.49 -29.21 -6.31
N ARG A 259 1.29 -30.15 -6.83
CA ARG A 259 0.99 -30.84 -8.08
C ARG A 259 0.65 -32.30 -7.85
N GLU A 260 -0.31 -32.79 -8.63
CA GLU A 260 -0.64 -34.21 -8.76
C GLU A 260 -0.72 -34.60 -10.23
N ARG A 261 0.01 -35.64 -10.63
CA ARG A 261 -0.11 -36.27 -11.95
C ARG A 261 -0.77 -37.63 -11.81
N ARG A 262 -1.67 -37.95 -12.74
CA ARG A 262 -2.31 -39.27 -12.87
C ARG A 262 -2.04 -39.85 -14.24
N HIS A 263 -1.76 -41.14 -14.30
CA HIS A 263 -1.57 -41.88 -15.54
C HIS A 263 -2.29 -43.23 -15.48
N ARG A 264 -3.14 -43.49 -16.47
CA ARG A 264 -3.94 -44.70 -16.58
C ARG A 264 -3.27 -45.69 -17.53
N TYR A 265 -3.30 -46.97 -17.16
CA TYR A 265 -2.86 -48.07 -18.00
C TYR A 265 -4.03 -49.01 -18.23
N ILE A 266 -4.21 -49.44 -19.47
CA ILE A 266 -5.19 -50.46 -19.84
C ILE A 266 -4.47 -51.56 -20.59
N TRP A 267 -4.62 -52.79 -20.14
CA TRP A 267 -4.18 -53.98 -20.83
C TRP A 267 -5.39 -54.85 -21.13
N GLU A 268 -5.50 -55.30 -22.38
CA GLU A 268 -6.51 -56.27 -22.80
C GLU A 268 -5.80 -57.43 -23.50
N TYR A 269 -6.24 -58.64 -23.20
CA TYR A 269 -5.74 -59.82 -23.89
C TYR A 269 -6.14 -59.74 -25.38
N PRO A 270 -5.20 -59.88 -26.34
CA PRO A 270 -5.42 -59.51 -27.73
C PRO A 270 -6.35 -60.46 -28.51
N ARG A 271 -6.92 -61.47 -27.85
CA ARG A 271 -7.73 -62.52 -28.47
C ARG A 271 -8.99 -62.77 -27.67
N ALA A 272 -10.04 -63.19 -28.36
CA ALA A 272 -11.27 -63.65 -27.70
C ALA A 272 -11.00 -64.93 -26.89
N PHE A 273 -11.84 -65.16 -25.88
CA PHE A 273 -11.69 -66.34 -25.01
C PHE A 273 -11.82 -67.66 -25.79
N GLU A 274 -12.67 -67.70 -26.81
CA GLU A 274 -12.86 -68.86 -27.66
C GLU A 274 -11.58 -69.23 -28.43
N GLU A 275 -10.78 -68.23 -28.84
CA GLU A 275 -9.47 -68.44 -29.49
C GLU A 275 -8.40 -68.88 -28.47
N TYR A 276 -8.49 -68.41 -27.22
CA TYR A 276 -7.63 -68.88 -26.13
C TYR A 276 -7.85 -70.37 -25.85
N LEU A 277 -9.07 -70.87 -25.96
CA LEU A 277 -9.37 -72.30 -25.79
C LEU A 277 -8.74 -73.17 -26.89
N GLU A 278 -8.64 -72.67 -28.12
CA GLU A 278 -8.00 -73.39 -29.23
C GLU A 278 -6.47 -73.36 -29.15
N SER A 279 -5.91 -72.24 -28.68
CA SER A 279 -4.47 -72.02 -28.58
C SER A 279 -4.14 -71.25 -27.31
N SER A 280 -4.03 -71.99 -26.21
CA SER A 280 -3.78 -71.42 -24.89
C SER A 280 -2.42 -70.73 -24.82
N THR A 281 -2.36 -69.68 -24.02
CA THR A 281 -1.14 -68.95 -23.70
C THR A 281 -0.99 -68.87 -22.18
N THR A 282 0.21 -68.52 -21.74
CA THR A 282 0.40 -68.01 -20.40
C THR A 282 -0.36 -66.70 -20.25
N LEU A 283 -0.80 -66.38 -19.03
CA LEU A 283 -1.53 -65.17 -18.70
C LEU A 283 -0.87 -64.52 -17.48
N PRO A 284 -0.88 -63.19 -17.36
CA PRO A 284 -0.34 -62.53 -16.17
C PRO A 284 -1.18 -62.90 -14.96
N ASN A 285 -0.52 -63.17 -13.84
CA ASN A 285 -1.18 -63.26 -12.56
C ASN A 285 -1.31 -61.86 -11.91
N SER A 286 -2.21 -61.75 -10.93
CA SER A 286 -2.51 -60.47 -10.26
C SER A 286 -1.27 -59.89 -9.56
N GLU A 287 -0.42 -60.75 -8.99
CA GLU A 287 0.82 -60.34 -8.32
C GLU A 287 1.82 -59.69 -9.29
N MET A 288 1.93 -60.20 -10.53
CA MET A 288 2.78 -59.60 -11.57
C MET A 288 2.29 -58.20 -11.94
N ILE A 289 0.97 -58.03 -12.06
CA ILE A 289 0.36 -56.73 -12.39
C ILE A 289 0.49 -55.77 -11.20
N ASP A 290 0.24 -56.22 -9.97
CA ASP A 290 0.40 -55.41 -8.75
C ASP A 290 1.84 -54.94 -8.58
N LYS A 291 2.83 -55.82 -8.82
CA LYS A 291 4.26 -55.46 -8.79
C LYS A 291 4.61 -54.42 -9.85
N ALA A 292 4.04 -54.52 -11.04
CA ALA A 292 4.26 -53.54 -12.09
C ALA A 292 3.57 -52.20 -11.77
N ALA A 293 2.35 -52.24 -11.22
CA ALA A 293 1.57 -51.07 -10.84
C ALA A 293 2.18 -50.32 -9.64
N ALA A 294 2.91 -51.02 -8.77
CA ALA A 294 3.78 -50.45 -7.74
C ALA A 294 5.10 -49.92 -8.34
N ALA A 295 5.00 -49.16 -9.43
CA ALA A 295 6.15 -48.56 -10.11
C ALA A 295 6.90 -47.61 -9.17
N ASP A 296 8.24 -47.62 -9.26
CA ASP A 296 9.10 -46.89 -8.35
C ASP A 296 8.77 -45.38 -8.33
N GLY A 297 8.58 -44.83 -7.13
CA GLY A 297 8.24 -43.43 -6.90
C GLY A 297 6.83 -43.00 -7.33
N TRP A 298 5.95 -43.91 -7.74
CA TRP A 298 4.53 -43.65 -8.01
C TRP A 298 3.63 -44.50 -7.10
N THR A 299 2.45 -43.99 -6.77
CA THR A 299 1.48 -44.68 -5.91
C THR A 299 0.25 -45.05 -6.70
N LEU A 300 -0.31 -46.22 -6.45
CA LEU A 300 -1.57 -46.65 -7.04
C LEU A 300 -2.71 -45.73 -6.55
N ALA A 301 -3.48 -45.14 -7.47
CA ALA A 301 -4.55 -44.20 -7.12
C ALA A 301 -5.77 -44.91 -6.50
N ASP A 302 -6.14 -46.06 -7.07
CA ASP A 302 -7.25 -46.93 -6.70
C ASP A 302 -6.85 -48.39 -6.97
N LYS A 303 -7.59 -49.37 -6.45
CA LYS A 303 -7.29 -50.78 -6.70
C LYS A 303 -7.24 -51.10 -8.19
N VAL A 304 -6.34 -52.02 -8.58
CA VAL A 304 -6.31 -52.56 -9.94
C VAL A 304 -7.63 -53.27 -10.25
N PHE A 305 -8.28 -52.89 -11.34
CA PHE A 305 -9.41 -53.63 -11.88
C PHE A 305 -8.88 -54.76 -12.76
N TYR A 306 -9.38 -55.98 -12.53
CA TYR A 306 -8.99 -57.15 -13.32
C TYR A 306 -10.19 -57.74 -14.02
N GLU A 307 -10.06 -57.95 -15.31
CA GLU A 307 -10.96 -58.84 -16.05
C GLU A 307 -10.44 -60.27 -15.91
N ARG A 308 -11.32 -61.17 -15.43
CA ARG A 308 -10.98 -62.56 -15.11
C ARG A 308 -11.41 -63.50 -16.22
N LEU A 309 -10.76 -64.66 -16.30
CA LEU A 309 -11.23 -65.75 -17.15
C LEU A 309 -12.70 -66.11 -16.81
N PRO A 310 -13.49 -66.51 -17.81
CA PRO A 310 -14.85 -67.00 -17.57
C PRO A 310 -14.90 -68.20 -16.61
N GLU A 311 -16.03 -68.34 -15.93
CA GLU A 311 -16.29 -69.45 -14.99
C GLU A 311 -16.30 -70.82 -15.70
N SER A 312 -16.18 -71.91 -14.95
CA SER A 312 -16.27 -73.25 -15.54
C SER A 312 -17.64 -73.46 -16.21
N GLY A 313 -17.66 -74.00 -17.43
CA GLY A 313 -18.88 -74.09 -18.22
C GLY A 313 -18.67 -74.71 -19.60
N GLU A 314 -19.76 -74.78 -20.36
CA GLU A 314 -19.75 -75.21 -21.75
C GLU A 314 -19.66 -73.98 -22.66
N TYR A 315 -18.63 -73.93 -23.51
CA TYR A 315 -18.34 -72.79 -24.38
C TYR A 315 -18.30 -73.23 -25.84
N SER A 316 -18.81 -72.37 -26.73
CA SER A 316 -18.80 -72.60 -28.17
C SER A 316 -17.42 -72.31 -28.76
N LEU A 317 -16.94 -73.17 -29.65
CA LEU A 317 -15.68 -72.95 -30.37
C LEU A 317 -15.91 -72.17 -31.69
N PRO A 318 -14.94 -71.36 -32.15
CA PRO A 318 -15.05 -70.58 -33.40
C PRO A 318 -15.34 -71.44 -34.64
N GLY A 319 -14.81 -72.67 -34.69
CA GLY A 319 -15.03 -73.64 -35.79
C GLY A 319 -16.35 -74.42 -35.73
N GLY A 320 -17.20 -74.19 -34.73
CA GLY A 320 -18.42 -74.97 -34.46
C GLY A 320 -18.18 -76.16 -33.53
N GLY A 321 -19.15 -76.41 -32.63
CA GLY A 321 -19.04 -77.39 -31.53
C GLY A 321 -18.88 -76.72 -30.17
N THR A 322 -19.00 -77.48 -29.08
CA THR A 322 -18.82 -77.01 -27.71
C THR A 322 -17.65 -77.73 -27.05
N THR A 323 -16.95 -77.03 -26.16
CA THR A 323 -15.92 -77.60 -25.29
C THR A 323 -16.27 -77.33 -23.83
N GLN A 324 -15.88 -78.25 -22.95
CA GLN A 324 -16.03 -78.08 -21.52
C GLN A 324 -14.78 -77.38 -20.97
N TRP A 325 -14.94 -76.15 -20.50
CA TRP A 325 -13.91 -75.39 -19.80
C TRP A 325 -14.03 -75.65 -18.29
N ILE A 326 -12.92 -76.05 -17.67
CA ILE A 326 -12.85 -76.30 -16.23
C ILE A 326 -11.65 -75.55 -15.68
N ILE A 327 -11.91 -74.65 -14.74
CA ILE A 327 -10.92 -73.89 -14.00
C ILE A 327 -11.32 -73.81 -12.53
N SER A 328 -10.35 -73.93 -11.62
CA SER A 328 -10.61 -73.69 -10.19
C SER A 328 -10.78 -72.20 -9.92
N ASP A 329 -11.60 -71.85 -8.94
CA ASP A 329 -11.80 -70.44 -8.56
C ASP A 329 -10.50 -69.77 -8.13
N GLU A 330 -9.59 -70.49 -7.48
CA GLU A 330 -8.28 -69.99 -7.08
C GLU A 330 -7.43 -69.56 -8.29
N ILE A 331 -7.32 -70.41 -9.32
CA ILE A 331 -6.56 -70.08 -10.54
C ILE A 331 -7.26 -68.95 -11.29
N ARG A 332 -8.60 -68.99 -11.39
CA ARG A 332 -9.41 -67.97 -12.05
C ARG A 332 -9.24 -66.59 -11.42
N GLN A 333 -9.19 -66.52 -10.09
CA GLN A 333 -8.96 -65.27 -9.36
C GLN A 333 -7.50 -64.80 -9.44
N SER A 334 -6.55 -65.71 -9.65
CA SER A 334 -5.14 -65.36 -9.80
C SER A 334 -4.81 -64.76 -11.17
N LEU A 335 -5.38 -65.28 -12.26
CA LEU A 335 -5.07 -64.88 -13.64
C LEU A 335 -5.93 -63.70 -14.13
N ALA A 336 -5.40 -62.91 -15.05
CA ALA A 336 -6.11 -61.80 -15.68
C ALA A 336 -6.09 -61.93 -17.22
N ILE A 337 -7.22 -61.57 -17.85
CA ILE A 337 -7.37 -61.36 -19.30
C ILE A 337 -7.55 -59.88 -19.65
N GLY A 338 -7.63 -59.02 -18.65
CA GLY A 338 -7.62 -57.58 -18.79
C GLY A 338 -7.24 -56.92 -17.46
N ALA A 339 -6.65 -55.73 -17.53
CA ALA A 339 -6.29 -54.93 -16.37
C ALA A 339 -6.47 -53.44 -16.64
N ASP A 340 -7.02 -52.70 -15.68
CA ASP A 340 -7.18 -51.25 -15.74
C ASP A 340 -6.80 -50.66 -14.38
N PHE A 341 -5.83 -49.75 -14.39
CA PHE A 341 -5.36 -49.11 -13.17
C PHE A 341 -4.78 -47.73 -13.46
N THR A 342 -4.80 -46.88 -12.44
CA THR A 342 -4.23 -45.53 -12.50
C THR A 342 -3.16 -45.40 -11.43
N ILE A 343 -1.97 -44.96 -11.83
CA ILE A 343 -0.93 -44.54 -10.90
C ILE A 343 -0.94 -43.02 -10.76
N ARG A 344 -0.52 -42.52 -9.61
CA ARG A 344 -0.45 -41.09 -9.30
C ARG A 344 0.81 -40.73 -8.52
N LYS A 345 1.23 -39.47 -8.65
CA LYS A 345 2.37 -38.91 -7.92
C LYS A 345 2.09 -37.47 -7.55
N ARG A 346 2.52 -37.09 -6.35
CA ARG A 346 2.41 -35.73 -5.81
C ARG A 346 3.78 -35.14 -5.51
N TRP A 347 3.92 -33.84 -5.74
CA TRP A 347 5.11 -33.08 -5.39
C TRP A 347 4.77 -31.60 -5.24
N VAL A 348 5.59 -30.88 -4.48
CA VAL A 348 5.50 -29.42 -4.35
C VAL A 348 6.51 -28.78 -5.30
N GLN A 349 6.11 -27.68 -5.93
CA GLN A 349 6.98 -26.83 -6.74
C GLN A 349 6.94 -25.41 -6.19
N ASP A 350 8.10 -24.92 -5.76
CA ASP A 350 8.25 -23.54 -5.30
C ASP A 350 8.34 -22.58 -6.48
N VAL A 351 7.72 -21.41 -6.34
CA VAL A 351 7.79 -20.34 -7.32
C VAL A 351 8.18 -19.04 -6.63
N ARG A 352 9.22 -18.39 -7.17
CA ARG A 352 9.65 -17.05 -6.78
C ARG A 352 9.55 -16.12 -7.97
N GLU A 353 8.79 -15.04 -7.83
CA GLU A 353 8.72 -13.95 -8.80
C GLU A 353 9.35 -12.68 -8.22
N SER A 354 10.24 -12.04 -8.97
CA SER A 354 10.93 -10.82 -8.58
C SER A 354 10.65 -9.70 -9.58
N TYR A 355 9.97 -8.65 -9.12
CA TYR A 355 9.61 -7.49 -9.93
C TYR A 355 10.45 -6.28 -9.52
N PHE A 356 11.17 -5.71 -10.49
CA PHE A 356 11.96 -4.50 -10.33
C PHE A 356 11.22 -3.33 -10.98
N ILE A 357 10.43 -2.61 -10.18
CA ILE A 357 9.56 -1.53 -10.66
C ILE A 357 10.25 -0.18 -10.41
N THR A 358 10.52 0.57 -11.48
CA THR A 358 11.03 1.94 -11.41
C THR A 358 9.86 2.91 -11.46
N VAL A 359 9.56 3.55 -10.33
CA VAL A 359 8.58 4.65 -10.27
C VAL A 359 9.35 5.95 -10.42
N GLU A 360 9.08 6.75 -11.45
CA GLU A 360 9.83 7.98 -11.69
C GLU A 360 8.96 9.13 -12.20
N SER A 361 9.51 10.34 -12.08
CA SER A 361 9.04 11.51 -12.82
C SER A 361 10.08 11.85 -13.88
N HIS A 362 9.87 11.39 -15.12
CA HIS A 362 10.87 11.42 -16.20
C HIS A 362 11.51 12.80 -16.42
N GLU A 363 10.69 13.84 -16.48
CA GLU A 363 11.14 15.21 -16.75
C GLU A 363 11.95 15.79 -15.56
N ASN A 364 11.56 15.45 -14.33
CA ASN A 364 12.33 15.84 -13.15
C ASN A 364 13.67 15.11 -13.04
N VAL A 365 13.77 13.87 -13.55
CA VAL A 365 15.05 13.19 -13.73
C VAL A 365 15.92 13.95 -14.73
N GLY A 366 15.35 14.45 -15.83
CA GLY A 366 16.05 15.31 -16.78
C GLY A 366 16.54 16.63 -16.18
N ARG A 367 15.70 17.28 -15.36
CA ARG A 367 15.99 18.60 -14.75
C ARG A 367 17.01 18.55 -13.61
N TYR A 368 16.85 17.59 -12.69
CA TYR A 368 17.65 17.52 -11.47
C TYR A 368 18.72 16.42 -11.51
N GLY A 369 18.72 15.54 -12.50
CA GLY A 369 19.50 14.29 -12.51
C GLY A 369 18.87 13.24 -11.60
N GLU A 370 19.34 11.99 -11.69
CA GLU A 370 18.76 10.88 -10.91
C GLU A 370 19.01 11.03 -9.41
N LEU A 371 17.92 11.04 -8.63
CA LEU A 371 17.89 11.08 -7.18
C LEU A 371 16.89 10.03 -6.70
N ALA A 372 17.44 8.87 -6.31
CA ALA A 372 16.68 7.64 -6.13
C ALA A 372 16.60 7.17 -4.67
N GLU A 373 15.45 6.63 -4.31
CA GLU A 373 15.22 5.85 -3.09
C GLU A 373 14.85 4.40 -3.43
N GLN A 374 14.89 3.50 -2.43
CA GLN A 374 14.53 2.10 -2.58
C GLN A 374 13.40 1.73 -1.63
N LEU A 375 12.43 0.97 -2.14
CA LEU A 375 11.39 0.30 -1.36
C LEU A 375 11.45 -1.21 -1.63
N ARG A 376 11.18 -2.00 -0.59
CA ARG A 376 11.11 -3.45 -0.69
C ARG A 376 9.76 -3.94 -0.22
N VAL A 377 9.23 -4.90 -0.94
CA VAL A 377 7.96 -5.56 -0.63
C VAL A 377 8.18 -7.05 -0.79
N SER A 378 7.76 -7.83 0.20
CA SER A 378 7.83 -9.28 0.14
C SER A 378 6.47 -9.85 0.51
N LEU A 379 5.91 -10.67 -0.37
CA LEU A 379 4.72 -11.46 -0.10
C LEU A 379 5.08 -12.94 -0.14
N ASP A 380 4.73 -13.67 0.90
CA ASP A 380 4.88 -15.12 0.97
C ASP A 380 3.51 -15.72 1.25
N THR A 381 3.05 -16.55 0.31
CA THR A 381 1.78 -17.29 0.41
C THR A 381 2.01 -18.80 0.40
N SER A 382 3.24 -19.26 0.65
CA SER A 382 3.54 -20.69 0.81
C SER A 382 2.69 -21.31 1.93
N ALA A 383 2.39 -22.60 1.79
CA ALA A 383 1.56 -23.33 2.75
C ALA A 383 2.31 -24.56 3.28
N ASP A 384 1.84 -25.11 4.39
CA ASP A 384 2.40 -26.34 4.94
C ASP A 384 2.24 -27.51 3.97
N GLU A 385 3.36 -28.13 3.59
CA GLU A 385 3.41 -29.26 2.67
C GLU A 385 3.22 -30.63 3.33
N THR A 386 3.13 -30.66 4.67
CA THR A 386 3.10 -31.89 5.46
C THR A 386 1.98 -32.84 5.00
N GLY A 387 2.37 -34.09 4.70
CA GLY A 387 1.45 -35.15 4.29
C GLY A 387 0.92 -35.05 2.86
N PHE A 388 1.28 -34.01 2.08
CA PHE A 388 0.77 -33.88 0.71
C PHE A 388 1.35 -34.96 -0.22
N GLY A 389 2.68 -35.12 -0.21
CA GLY A 389 3.40 -36.09 -1.02
C GLY A 389 2.97 -37.54 -0.77
N ASP A 390 2.60 -37.84 0.48
CA ASP A 390 2.17 -39.16 0.95
C ASP A 390 0.66 -39.38 0.86
N PHE A 391 -0.08 -38.44 0.26
CA PHE A 391 -1.54 -38.48 0.11
C PHE A 391 -2.34 -38.47 1.43
N GLU A 392 -1.74 -38.03 2.52
CA GLU A 392 -2.39 -37.89 3.84
C GLU A 392 -3.22 -36.60 3.94
N SER A 393 -2.82 -35.57 3.18
CA SER A 393 -3.52 -34.29 3.10
C SER A 393 -3.89 -33.97 1.65
N THR A 394 -4.94 -33.17 1.46
CA THR A 394 -5.30 -32.62 0.14
C THR A 394 -5.43 -31.11 0.27
N PRO A 395 -4.80 -30.32 -0.61
CA PRO A 395 -4.88 -28.86 -0.54
C PRO A 395 -6.33 -28.39 -0.67
N SER A 396 -6.67 -27.36 0.09
CA SER A 396 -7.96 -26.69 -0.04
C SER A 396 -8.02 -25.87 -1.33
N GLY A 397 -9.19 -25.77 -1.95
CA GLY A 397 -9.42 -24.95 -3.14
C GLY A 397 -9.55 -25.75 -4.43
N THR A 398 -9.73 -25.03 -5.54
CA THR A 398 -9.93 -25.62 -6.86
C THR A 398 -8.58 -25.82 -7.54
N SER A 399 -8.31 -27.03 -8.02
CA SER A 399 -7.13 -27.28 -8.85
C SER A 399 -7.27 -26.63 -10.23
N VAL A 400 -6.18 -26.08 -10.74
CA VAL A 400 -6.01 -25.71 -12.14
C VAL A 400 -5.25 -26.79 -12.88
N THR A 401 -5.46 -26.90 -14.19
CA THR A 401 -4.69 -27.84 -15.02
C THR A 401 -3.45 -27.14 -15.56
N ILE A 402 -2.27 -27.69 -15.26
CA ILE A 402 -0.99 -27.24 -15.83
C ILE A 402 -0.39 -28.41 -16.61
N GLY A 403 -0.40 -28.33 -17.94
CA GLY A 403 -0.08 -29.47 -18.79
C GLY A 403 -1.05 -30.62 -18.54
N SER A 404 -0.56 -31.70 -17.94
CA SER A 404 -1.39 -32.87 -17.51
C SER A 404 -1.53 -32.99 -16.00
N ASP A 405 -1.07 -31.99 -15.25
CA ASP A 405 -1.09 -31.96 -13.79
C ASP A 405 -2.35 -31.28 -13.28
N SER A 406 -2.89 -31.81 -12.19
CA SER A 406 -3.76 -31.04 -11.30
C SER A 406 -2.86 -30.26 -10.34
N ALA A 407 -2.91 -28.93 -10.41
CA ALA A 407 -2.11 -28.05 -9.57
C ALA A 407 -3.01 -27.20 -8.67
N TRP A 408 -2.75 -27.22 -7.37
CA TRP A 408 -3.35 -26.27 -6.42
C TRP A 408 -2.32 -25.20 -6.12
N ALA A 409 -2.62 -23.98 -6.53
CA ALA A 409 -1.74 -22.86 -6.30
C ALA A 409 -2.07 -22.18 -4.98
N THR A 410 -1.04 -21.77 -4.24
CA THR A 410 -1.24 -20.96 -3.03
C THR A 410 -1.28 -19.46 -3.31
N PHE A 411 -1.01 -19.05 -4.55
CA PHE A 411 -0.97 -17.65 -4.93
C PHE A 411 -2.34 -16.95 -4.77
N SER A 412 -2.32 -15.66 -4.44
CA SER A 412 -3.44 -14.73 -4.53
C SER A 412 -3.09 -13.53 -5.40
N PHE A 413 -3.63 -13.47 -6.63
CA PHE A 413 -3.44 -12.32 -7.53
C PHE A 413 -3.99 -11.03 -6.92
N ALA A 414 -5.07 -11.10 -6.15
CA ALA A 414 -5.69 -9.93 -5.54
C ALA A 414 -4.79 -9.32 -4.45
N GLU A 415 -4.21 -10.16 -3.59
CA GLU A 415 -3.29 -9.69 -2.53
C GLU A 415 -1.98 -9.16 -3.12
N PHE A 416 -1.42 -9.87 -4.12
CA PHE A 416 -0.22 -9.44 -4.80
C PHE A 416 -0.41 -8.12 -5.55
N ASN A 417 -1.49 -7.99 -6.33
CA ASN A 417 -1.80 -6.74 -7.03
C ASN A 417 -2.05 -5.60 -6.04
N GLY A 418 -2.76 -5.86 -4.94
CA GLY A 418 -2.95 -4.90 -3.86
C GLY A 418 -1.62 -4.44 -3.23
N ALA A 419 -0.68 -5.35 -3.02
CA ALA A 419 0.66 -5.04 -2.50
C ALA A 419 1.46 -4.15 -3.46
N ILE A 420 1.52 -4.50 -4.75
CA ILE A 420 2.22 -3.69 -5.75
C ILE A 420 1.58 -2.30 -5.90
N GLU A 421 0.26 -2.21 -6.03
CA GLU A 421 -0.44 -0.93 -6.16
C GLU A 421 -0.22 -0.04 -4.94
N THR A 422 -0.19 -0.63 -3.73
CA THR A 422 0.13 0.10 -2.49
C THR A 422 1.56 0.62 -2.50
N ALA A 423 2.53 -0.19 -2.94
CA ALA A 423 3.94 0.19 -3.01
C ALA A 423 4.20 1.30 -4.03
N ILE A 424 3.54 1.24 -5.19
CA ILE A 424 3.61 2.29 -6.23
C ILE A 424 2.97 3.59 -5.72
N ALA A 425 1.82 3.51 -5.04
CA ALA A 425 1.17 4.68 -4.45
C ALA A 425 2.09 5.35 -3.43
N ARG A 426 2.71 4.58 -2.53
CA ARG A 426 3.69 5.08 -1.56
C ARG A 426 4.91 5.71 -2.23
N ALA A 427 5.49 5.05 -3.24
CA ALA A 427 6.57 5.59 -4.04
C ALA A 427 6.19 6.95 -4.68
N GLY A 428 4.95 7.06 -5.15
CA GLY A 428 4.44 8.31 -5.73
C GLY A 428 4.34 9.44 -4.71
N VAL A 429 3.87 9.15 -3.49
CA VAL A 429 3.82 10.14 -2.40
C VAL A 429 5.21 10.62 -2.01
N ILE A 430 6.20 9.73 -1.90
CA ILE A 430 7.60 10.11 -1.62
C ILE A 430 8.11 11.13 -2.66
N ILE A 431 7.87 10.86 -3.94
CA ILE A 431 8.26 11.76 -5.03
C ILE A 431 7.54 13.11 -4.89
N GLN A 432 6.22 13.10 -4.69
CA GLN A 432 5.41 14.32 -4.60
C GLN A 432 5.73 15.18 -3.36
N GLU A 433 6.00 14.56 -2.20
CA GLU A 433 6.41 15.23 -0.97
C GLU A 433 7.74 15.98 -1.17
N SER A 434 8.71 15.32 -1.82
CA SER A 434 10.01 15.91 -2.12
C SER A 434 9.93 17.10 -3.09
N MET A 435 8.87 17.16 -3.92
CA MET A 435 8.63 18.27 -4.85
C MET A 435 7.97 19.49 -4.20
N ARG A 436 7.35 19.31 -3.03
CA ARG A 436 6.65 20.35 -2.25
C ARG A 436 7.57 21.09 -1.27
N GLN A 437 8.89 20.94 -1.39
CA GLN A 437 9.86 21.54 -0.46
C GLN A 437 10.05 23.05 -0.63
N ASN A 438 9.47 23.68 -1.65
CA ASN A 438 9.50 25.14 -1.79
C ASN A 438 8.46 25.76 -0.86
N SER A 439 8.84 26.84 -0.17
CA SER A 439 7.95 27.56 0.75
C SER A 439 7.78 29.02 0.33
N VAL A 440 6.59 29.55 0.59
CA VAL A 440 6.31 30.99 0.47
C VAL A 440 5.66 31.45 1.76
N GLY A 441 6.36 32.32 2.50
CA GLY A 441 5.89 32.91 3.74
C GLY A 441 5.38 34.32 3.54
N PHE A 442 4.31 34.71 4.24
CA PHE A 442 3.85 36.10 4.29
C PHE A 442 2.95 36.33 5.51
N THR A 443 2.80 37.59 5.91
CA THR A 443 1.97 38.00 7.05
C THR A 443 0.79 38.85 6.58
N THR A 444 -0.39 38.62 7.15
CA THR A 444 -1.62 39.40 6.90
C THR A 444 -2.29 39.76 8.24
N LEU A 445 -3.35 40.58 8.21
CA LEU A 445 -4.24 40.70 9.35
C LEU A 445 -4.86 39.34 9.68
N ILE A 446 -5.24 39.14 10.94
CA ILE A 446 -5.74 37.85 11.40
C ILE A 446 -6.83 37.28 10.49
N GLN A 447 -6.63 36.04 10.06
CA GLN A 447 -7.54 35.23 9.26
C GLN A 447 -8.04 34.08 10.13
N PRO A 448 -9.10 34.30 10.94
CA PRO A 448 -9.51 33.34 11.97
C PRO A 448 -10.19 32.09 11.43
N ALA A 449 -10.56 32.08 10.14
CA ALA A 449 -11.13 30.91 9.44
C ALA A 449 -10.07 30.11 8.67
N LEU A 450 -8.79 30.52 8.73
CA LEU A 450 -7.71 29.83 8.04
C LEU A 450 -7.42 28.48 8.70
N GLU A 451 -7.10 27.48 7.89
CA GLU A 451 -6.85 26.11 8.33
C GLU A 451 -5.79 25.47 7.43
N ARG A 452 -5.07 24.46 7.95
CA ARG A 452 -3.97 23.77 7.23
C ARG A 452 -4.43 23.02 5.97
N HIS A 453 -5.69 22.59 5.93
CA HIS A 453 -6.24 21.92 4.76
C HIS A 453 -6.57 22.87 3.62
N HIS A 454 -6.57 24.19 3.86
CA HIS A 454 -6.90 25.18 2.84
C HIS A 454 -5.77 25.37 1.83
N PHE A 455 -6.19 25.65 0.60
CA PHE A 455 -5.34 25.98 -0.52
C PHE A 455 -5.36 27.49 -0.77
N ILE A 456 -4.19 28.11 -0.88
CA ILE A 456 -4.04 29.57 -0.82
C ILE A 456 -3.30 30.07 -2.06
N ARG A 457 -3.79 31.20 -2.59
CA ARG A 457 -3.13 31.96 -3.66
C ARG A 457 -2.62 33.30 -3.14
N LEU A 458 -1.32 33.54 -3.24
CA LEU A 458 -0.71 34.86 -3.11
C LEU A 458 -0.55 35.48 -4.50
N SER A 459 -1.11 36.66 -4.71
CA SER A 459 -0.97 37.44 -5.96
C SER A 459 -0.48 38.83 -5.61
N SER A 460 0.84 38.92 -5.38
CA SER A 460 1.55 40.16 -5.09
C SER A 460 2.36 40.62 -6.31
N GLU A 461 2.69 41.90 -6.39
CA GLU A 461 3.54 42.45 -7.45
C GLU A 461 4.91 41.75 -7.50
N ARG A 462 5.46 41.38 -6.35
CA ARG A 462 6.77 40.72 -6.21
C ARG A 462 6.71 39.21 -6.35
N VAL A 463 5.63 38.56 -5.89
CA VAL A 463 5.53 37.10 -5.81
C VAL A 463 4.11 36.66 -6.16
N THR A 464 4.01 35.73 -7.12
CA THR A 464 2.78 34.97 -7.35
C THR A 464 3.01 33.53 -6.96
N ALA A 465 2.25 33.02 -6.02
CA ALA A 465 2.38 31.66 -5.50
C ALA A 465 1.01 31.02 -5.26
N GLU A 466 0.90 29.73 -5.50
CA GLU A 466 -0.25 28.91 -5.10
C GLU A 466 0.25 27.67 -4.39
N GLY A 467 -0.38 27.29 -3.29
CA GLY A 467 0.03 26.13 -2.53
C GLY A 467 -0.90 25.86 -1.37
N LYS A 468 -0.75 24.68 -0.79
CA LYS A 468 -1.45 24.33 0.44
C LYS A 468 -0.83 25.09 1.62
N CYS A 469 -1.65 25.49 2.58
CA CYS A 469 -1.15 26.01 3.85
C CYS A 469 -0.36 24.92 4.59
N ARG A 470 0.97 25.10 4.69
CA ARG A 470 1.85 24.20 5.47
C ARG A 470 1.80 24.53 6.94
N SER A 471 1.88 25.82 7.25
CA SER A 471 1.74 26.28 8.61
C SER A 471 1.11 27.67 8.66
N PHE A 472 0.49 27.96 9.78
CA PHE A 472 0.11 29.31 10.12
C PHE A 472 0.32 29.56 11.61
N ARG A 473 0.55 30.83 11.94
CA ARG A 473 0.62 31.31 13.31
C ARG A 473 -0.27 32.52 13.48
N HIS A 474 -1.25 32.42 14.35
CA HIS A 474 -2.01 33.58 14.82
C HIS A 474 -1.28 34.22 15.99
N GLU A 475 -1.02 35.51 15.90
CA GLU A 475 -0.49 36.30 17.01
C GLU A 475 -1.49 37.41 17.35
N ILE A 476 -2.00 37.39 18.58
CA ILE A 476 -2.94 38.38 19.08
C ILE A 476 -2.29 39.09 20.28
N ASN A 477 -1.83 40.31 20.06
CA ASN A 477 -1.24 41.15 21.09
C ASN A 477 -2.31 42.08 21.68
N LEU A 478 -2.68 41.81 22.94
CA LEU A 478 -3.76 42.53 23.63
C LEU A 478 -3.34 43.94 24.07
N GLU A 479 -2.03 44.18 24.24
CA GLU A 479 -1.48 45.48 24.67
C GLU A 479 -1.30 46.43 23.49
N ALA A 480 -0.76 45.92 22.39
CA ALA A 480 -0.59 46.68 21.15
C ALA A 480 -1.92 46.82 20.36
N GLY A 481 -2.91 45.98 20.66
CA GLY A 481 -4.18 45.94 19.92
C GLY A 481 -4.01 45.45 18.49
N SER A 482 -3.08 44.51 18.27
CA SER A 482 -2.80 43.93 16.95
C SER A 482 -3.15 42.45 16.91
N ALA A 483 -3.71 42.00 15.78
CA ALA A 483 -3.97 40.60 15.51
C ALA A 483 -3.56 40.27 14.07
N ILE A 484 -2.60 39.37 13.92
CA ILE A 484 -2.01 39.01 12.63
C ILE A 484 -2.00 37.49 12.43
N THR A 485 -1.91 37.07 11.17
CA THR A 485 -1.61 35.69 10.80
C THR A 485 -0.34 35.65 9.96
N GLU A 486 0.65 34.90 10.40
CA GLU A 486 1.79 34.47 9.58
C GLU A 486 1.40 33.19 8.87
N ILE A 487 1.62 33.11 7.56
CA ILE A 487 1.21 31.99 6.71
C ILE A 487 2.42 31.50 5.96
N THR A 488 2.63 30.18 5.93
CA THR A 488 3.61 29.53 5.07
C THR A 488 2.91 28.55 4.15
N LEU A 489 3.12 28.71 2.84
CA LEU A 489 2.60 27.82 1.81
C LEU A 489 3.64 26.79 1.42
N ALA A 490 3.23 25.54 1.21
CA ALA A 490 4.04 24.53 0.55
C ALA A 490 3.69 24.48 -0.94
N VAL A 491 4.69 24.69 -1.80
CA VAL A 491 4.51 24.84 -3.24
C VAL A 491 5.25 23.74 -4.00
N SER A 492 4.49 22.93 -4.71
CA SER A 492 5.00 21.85 -5.55
C SER A 492 5.51 22.37 -6.89
N ARG A 493 6.74 22.00 -7.23
CA ARG A 493 7.39 22.36 -8.52
C ARG A 493 7.76 21.16 -9.37
N GLY A 494 6.81 20.25 -9.54
CA GLY A 494 6.91 19.17 -10.53
C GLY A 494 6.49 19.62 -11.93
N GLU A 495 5.97 18.68 -12.72
CA GLU A 495 5.32 18.94 -14.00
C GLU A 495 3.91 18.38 -13.97
N VAL A 496 2.97 18.97 -14.72
CA VAL A 496 1.61 18.42 -14.83
C VAL A 496 1.62 17.27 -15.84
N THR A 497 2.04 16.09 -15.39
CA THR A 497 2.05 14.86 -16.19
C THR A 497 1.07 13.86 -15.57
N GLY A 498 0.16 13.30 -16.36
CA GLY A 498 -0.69 12.21 -15.89
C GLY A 498 0.13 10.95 -15.65
N GLY A 499 -0.04 10.31 -14.49
CA GLY A 499 0.64 9.06 -14.17
C GLY A 499 0.23 7.92 -15.12
N THR A 500 1.09 6.92 -15.27
CA THR A 500 0.80 5.70 -16.03
C THR A 500 0.40 4.57 -15.09
N SER A 501 -0.55 3.72 -15.50
CA SER A 501 -0.83 2.49 -14.76
C SER A 501 0.25 1.44 -15.01
N LEU A 502 0.56 0.65 -13.98
CA LEU A 502 1.42 -0.52 -14.15
C LEU A 502 0.69 -1.57 -15.00
N SER A 503 1.39 -2.14 -15.97
CA SER A 503 0.96 -3.34 -16.68
C SER A 503 2.08 -4.37 -16.58
N TYR A 504 1.74 -5.57 -16.15
CA TYR A 504 2.66 -6.71 -16.08
C TYR A 504 1.91 -7.98 -16.48
N ASN A 505 2.62 -8.93 -17.07
CA ASN A 505 2.02 -10.18 -17.53
C ASN A 505 2.16 -11.30 -16.49
N GLY A 506 3.13 -11.16 -15.59
CA GLY A 506 3.52 -12.16 -14.61
C GLY A 506 4.01 -13.48 -15.22
N LEU A 507 4.24 -14.47 -14.36
CA LEU A 507 4.67 -15.79 -14.82
C LEU A 507 3.53 -16.50 -15.57
N ASN A 508 3.80 -16.86 -16.83
CA ASN A 508 2.94 -17.79 -17.56
C ASN A 508 3.31 -19.23 -17.22
N TYR A 509 2.46 -19.90 -16.46
CA TYR A 509 2.62 -21.29 -16.04
C TYR A 509 2.05 -22.32 -17.05
N SER A 510 1.85 -21.97 -18.31
CA SER A 510 1.35 -22.93 -19.32
C SER A 510 2.42 -23.97 -19.70
N GLU A 511 2.06 -25.25 -19.61
CA GLU A 511 2.89 -26.39 -20.01
C GLU A 511 2.20 -27.25 -21.09
N PRO A 512 2.94 -27.92 -21.98
CA PRO A 512 2.35 -28.86 -22.94
C PRO A 512 1.79 -30.09 -22.22
N ALA A 513 0.60 -30.53 -22.61
CA ALA A 513 0.01 -31.75 -22.08
C ALA A 513 0.77 -32.99 -22.58
N VAL A 514 1.04 -33.92 -21.66
CA VAL A 514 1.55 -35.26 -21.95
C VAL A 514 0.42 -36.29 -21.94
N PRO A 515 0.52 -37.40 -22.68
CA PRO A 515 -0.48 -38.47 -22.64
C PRO A 515 -0.68 -38.98 -21.21
N THR A 516 -1.94 -39.17 -20.81
CA THR A 516 -2.33 -39.68 -19.48
C THR A 516 -2.90 -41.10 -19.54
N LEU A 517 -2.83 -41.74 -20.71
CA LEU A 517 -3.29 -43.09 -20.96
C LEU A 517 -2.27 -43.84 -21.81
N THR A 518 -1.88 -45.03 -21.37
CA THR A 518 -1.11 -46.00 -22.16
C THR A 518 -1.93 -47.28 -22.34
N LEU A 519 -2.11 -47.69 -23.59
CA LEU A 519 -2.61 -49.02 -23.92
C LEU A 519 -1.42 -49.98 -23.97
N LEU A 520 -1.47 -51.03 -23.17
CA LEU A 520 -0.38 -51.98 -22.97
C LEU A 520 -0.49 -53.14 -23.96
N ASP A 521 0.64 -53.52 -24.55
CA ASP A 521 0.69 -54.56 -25.57
C ASP A 521 0.86 -55.97 -24.99
N THR A 522 0.67 -56.98 -25.84
CA THR A 522 0.96 -58.37 -25.50
C THR A 522 1.95 -58.97 -26.50
N LYS A 523 3.02 -59.58 -25.98
CA LYS A 523 4.04 -60.27 -26.79
C LYS A 523 4.19 -61.72 -26.37
N LEU A 524 3.97 -62.64 -27.30
CA LEU A 524 3.95 -64.08 -27.05
C LEU A 524 5.02 -64.80 -27.88
N GLN A 525 5.76 -65.71 -27.25
CA GLN A 525 6.69 -66.61 -27.96
C GLN A 525 5.91 -67.74 -28.65
N ASP A 526 6.11 -67.88 -29.96
CA ASP A 526 5.46 -68.89 -30.77
C ASP A 526 6.19 -70.25 -30.76
N TYR A 527 5.56 -71.27 -31.35
CA TYR A 527 6.14 -72.62 -31.44
C TYR A 527 7.35 -72.71 -32.38
N THR A 528 7.65 -71.67 -33.17
CA THR A 528 8.83 -71.65 -34.04
C THR A 528 10.09 -71.23 -33.30
N GLY A 529 9.94 -70.54 -32.17
CA GLY A 529 11.04 -70.00 -31.37
C GLY A 529 11.73 -68.80 -32.01
N THR A 530 11.13 -68.21 -33.04
CA THR A 530 11.78 -67.16 -33.86
C THR A 530 11.30 -65.75 -33.54
N VAL A 531 10.27 -65.59 -32.70
CA VAL A 531 9.81 -64.26 -32.29
C VAL A 531 10.92 -63.59 -31.48
N PRO A 532 11.38 -62.39 -31.86
CA PRO A 532 12.44 -61.71 -31.14
C PRO A 532 11.94 -61.31 -29.75
N PRO A 533 12.79 -61.35 -28.70
CA PRO A 533 12.39 -60.93 -27.36
C PRO A 533 11.91 -59.47 -27.31
N PRO A 534 11.10 -59.07 -26.32
CA PRO A 534 10.73 -57.68 -26.11
C PRO A 534 11.98 -56.82 -25.86
N GLY A 535 11.98 -55.60 -26.42
CA GLY A 535 13.03 -54.62 -26.14
C GLY A 535 12.91 -54.05 -24.72
N GLN A 536 13.90 -53.25 -24.29
CA GLN A 536 13.89 -52.64 -22.96
C GLN A 536 12.73 -51.64 -22.74
N ALA A 537 12.21 -51.05 -23.82
CA ALA A 537 11.11 -50.09 -23.77
C ALA A 537 9.71 -50.72 -23.97
N PHE A 538 9.60 -52.05 -23.94
CA PHE A 538 8.31 -52.73 -24.10
C PHE A 538 7.44 -52.57 -22.85
N GLU A 539 6.20 -52.13 -23.05
CA GLU A 539 5.19 -52.00 -22.01
C GLU A 539 4.03 -52.97 -22.25
N GLY A 540 3.69 -53.76 -21.24
CA GLY A 540 2.60 -54.73 -21.25
C GLY A 540 3.04 -56.14 -20.86
N TYR A 541 2.31 -57.14 -21.36
CA TYR A 541 2.51 -58.54 -20.97
C TYR A 541 3.43 -59.28 -21.94
N VAL A 542 4.39 -60.01 -21.38
CA VAL A 542 5.27 -60.94 -22.09
C VAL A 542 4.94 -62.35 -21.62
N GLY A 543 4.63 -63.24 -22.56
CA GLY A 543 4.25 -64.61 -22.27
C GLY A 543 4.60 -65.59 -23.38
N ASN A 544 4.03 -66.79 -23.30
CA ASN A 544 4.34 -67.91 -24.17
C ASN A 544 3.07 -68.62 -24.63
N TYR A 545 3.06 -69.20 -25.82
CA TYR A 545 2.06 -70.20 -26.17
C TYR A 545 2.27 -71.47 -25.34
N VAL A 546 1.16 -72.10 -24.93
CA VAL A 546 1.16 -73.33 -24.13
C VAL A 546 0.45 -74.43 -24.92
N SER A 547 1.10 -75.59 -25.04
CA SER A 547 0.53 -76.78 -25.68
C SER A 547 0.78 -78.01 -24.81
N GLN A 548 -0.16 -78.96 -24.84
CA GLN A 548 -0.02 -80.24 -24.15
C GLN A 548 1.07 -81.14 -24.73
N LEU A 549 1.56 -80.84 -25.94
CA LEU A 549 2.47 -81.69 -26.70
C LEU A 549 3.89 -81.14 -26.79
N ASN A 550 4.08 -79.81 -26.83
CA ASN A 550 5.39 -79.16 -26.92
C ASN A 550 5.34 -77.73 -26.36
N ASN A 551 6.29 -77.38 -25.49
CA ASN A 551 6.53 -75.97 -25.13
C ASN A 551 7.32 -75.27 -26.24
N PRO A 552 7.13 -73.96 -26.45
CA PRO A 552 7.88 -73.22 -27.46
C PRO A 552 9.38 -73.26 -27.16
N PRO A 553 10.24 -73.45 -28.18
CA PRO A 553 11.68 -73.34 -27.99
C PRO A 553 12.06 -71.90 -27.59
N ASN A 554 12.95 -71.77 -26.60
CA ASN A 554 13.36 -70.51 -25.97
C ASN A 554 12.17 -69.68 -25.44
N PRO A 555 11.44 -70.15 -24.41
CA PRO A 555 10.32 -69.41 -23.84
C PRO A 555 10.79 -68.08 -23.26
N PHE A 556 9.98 -67.04 -23.42
CA PHE A 556 10.18 -65.78 -22.71
C PHE A 556 9.97 -65.98 -21.20
N GLU A 557 10.74 -65.23 -20.40
CA GLU A 557 10.42 -65.06 -18.99
C GLU A 557 9.14 -64.23 -18.88
N GLU A 558 8.12 -64.82 -18.23
CA GLU A 558 6.82 -64.16 -18.06
C GLU A 558 6.96 -62.92 -17.20
N LYS A 559 6.55 -61.77 -17.73
CA LYS A 559 6.58 -60.51 -17.00
C LYS A 559 5.48 -59.58 -17.46
N PHE A 560 5.05 -58.73 -16.54
CA PHE A 560 4.23 -57.57 -16.82
C PHE A 560 5.08 -56.34 -16.51
N ALA A 561 5.24 -55.44 -17.46
CA ALA A 561 6.10 -54.27 -17.31
C ALA A 561 5.36 -53.00 -17.75
N ILE A 562 5.55 -51.93 -16.99
CA ILE A 562 5.10 -50.59 -17.35
C ILE A 562 6.27 -49.62 -17.22
N LEU A 563 6.24 -48.52 -17.95
CA LEU A 563 7.15 -47.40 -17.76
C LEU A 563 6.35 -46.26 -17.14
N ALA A 564 6.65 -45.95 -15.88
CA ALA A 564 6.06 -44.78 -15.23
C ALA A 564 6.46 -43.51 -16.01
N PRO A 565 5.53 -42.57 -16.22
CA PRO A 565 5.84 -41.37 -16.96
C PRO A 565 6.88 -40.54 -16.23
N GLU A 566 7.83 -39.99 -16.99
CA GLU A 566 8.82 -39.06 -16.45
C GLU A 566 8.15 -37.72 -16.12
N ILE A 567 8.51 -37.15 -14.96
CA ILE A 567 8.14 -35.78 -14.62
C ILE A 567 9.28 -34.89 -15.09
N ALA A 568 8.99 -34.03 -16.07
CA ALA A 568 9.95 -33.09 -16.60
C ALA A 568 10.53 -32.21 -15.49
N GLU A 569 11.82 -31.90 -15.58
CA GLU A 569 12.50 -31.04 -14.60
C GLU A 569 11.83 -29.68 -14.46
N SER A 570 11.28 -29.12 -15.55
CA SER A 570 10.53 -27.87 -15.54
C SER A 570 9.25 -27.90 -14.68
N SER A 571 8.62 -29.06 -14.53
CA SER A 571 7.42 -29.24 -13.69
C SER A 571 7.78 -29.56 -12.23
N ARG A 572 9.03 -29.98 -11.97
CA ARG A 572 9.50 -30.45 -10.65
C ARG A 572 10.34 -29.42 -9.91
N ASN A 573 11.25 -28.74 -10.61
CA ASN A 573 12.20 -27.82 -10.00
C ASN A 573 11.52 -26.48 -9.70
N SER A 574 12.12 -25.73 -8.75
CA SER A 574 11.69 -24.39 -8.43
C SER A 574 11.72 -23.48 -9.66
N ILE A 575 10.73 -22.60 -9.78
CA ILE A 575 10.66 -21.60 -10.85
C ILE A 575 11.09 -20.25 -10.28
N GLU A 576 12.05 -19.62 -10.95
CA GLU A 576 12.43 -18.23 -10.70
C GLU A 576 12.04 -17.38 -11.91
N TYR A 577 11.31 -16.30 -11.65
CA TYR A 577 10.87 -15.35 -12.66
C TYR A 577 11.30 -13.94 -12.26
N SER A 578 11.74 -13.14 -13.22
CA SER A 578 12.05 -11.74 -12.98
C SER A 578 11.57 -10.84 -14.11
N GLU A 579 10.98 -9.70 -13.76
CA GLU A 579 10.51 -8.69 -14.71
C GLU A 579 10.95 -7.29 -14.25
N SER A 580 11.32 -6.43 -15.19
CA SER A 580 11.61 -5.02 -14.93
C SER A 580 10.56 -4.13 -15.58
N LEU A 581 9.99 -3.21 -14.81
CA LEU A 581 8.85 -2.39 -15.19
C LEU A 581 9.14 -0.93 -14.88
N THR A 582 8.51 -0.02 -15.62
CA THR A 582 8.61 1.43 -15.38
C THR A 582 7.22 2.03 -15.26
N VAL A 583 7.03 2.88 -14.27
CA VAL A 583 5.81 3.62 -14.01
C VAL A 583 6.15 5.10 -13.89
N GLN A 584 5.45 5.93 -14.66
CA GLN A 584 5.48 7.37 -14.49
C GLN A 584 4.50 7.77 -13.39
N VAL A 585 4.98 8.51 -12.40
CA VAL A 585 4.13 9.09 -11.36
C VAL A 585 3.53 10.41 -11.84
N GLU A 586 2.29 10.66 -11.44
CA GLU A 586 1.71 11.99 -11.55
C GLU A 586 2.48 12.98 -10.66
N THR A 587 2.79 14.16 -11.19
CA THR A 587 3.36 15.25 -10.41
C THR A 587 2.55 16.53 -10.61
N PHE A 588 2.77 17.52 -9.74
CA PHE A 588 2.02 18.76 -9.79
C PHE A 588 2.95 19.95 -9.89
N ASN A 589 2.59 20.91 -10.75
CA ASN A 589 3.29 22.18 -10.88
C ASN A 589 2.36 23.31 -10.46
N GLN A 590 2.58 23.82 -9.26
CA GLN A 590 1.85 24.97 -8.74
C GLN A 590 2.57 26.26 -9.11
N PRO A 591 1.84 27.34 -9.46
CA PRO A 591 2.43 28.65 -9.73
C PRO A 591 3.39 29.09 -8.61
N LEU A 592 4.62 29.44 -9.00
CA LEU A 592 5.59 30.14 -8.15
C LEU A 592 6.52 31.00 -9.01
N THR A 593 6.25 32.30 -9.01
CA THR A 593 7.00 33.30 -9.79
C THR A 593 7.44 34.43 -8.87
N VAL A 594 8.70 34.86 -9.01
CA VAL A 594 9.26 36.01 -8.29
C VAL A 594 9.66 37.07 -9.32
N ASN A 595 9.12 38.28 -9.17
CA ASN A 595 9.44 39.45 -9.96
C ASN A 595 10.49 40.29 -9.19
N LEU A 596 11.62 40.57 -9.84
CA LEU A 596 12.75 41.30 -9.27
C LEU A 596 12.71 42.80 -9.60
#